data_AF-A0A535NFJ2-F1
#
_entry.id   AF-A0A535NFJ2-F1
#
_cell.length_a   1.000
_cell.length_b   1.000
_cell.length_c   1.000
_cell.angle_alpha   90.00
_cell.angle_beta   90.00
_cell.angle_gamma   90.00
#
_symmetry.space_group_name_H-M   'P 1'
#
loop_
_entity.id
_entity.type
_entity.pdbx_description
1 polymer ?
#
loop_
_entity_poly.entity_id
_entity_poly.type
_entity_poly.pdbx_seq_one_letter_code
_entity_poly.pdbx_strand_id
1 'polypeptide(L)'
;YLDRYVTITQGEVFFATQLLAELEGLERGPAGNTSLAAAFSVARELPQDALVVVQETEYTGAGKHPTAQLTMAKELGIEVRTGDPRENQPGKRIVIPDDIDQVRAIDIDLRALRRSYLGRIADRRPGRQLSEEETRFLADDTGVGIDELATLWEEVARRPSLKARA
;
A
#
# COMPACT_ATOMS: atom_id res chain seq x y z
N TYR A 1 -9.92 9.77 -6.41
CA TYR A 1 -9.56 9.02 -7.65
C TYR A 1 -9.14 7.56 -7.44
N LEU A 2 -8.88 7.06 -6.22
CA LEU A 2 -8.47 5.66 -5.99
C LEU A 2 -9.67 4.71 -5.76
N ASP A 3 -9.72 3.60 -6.49
CA ASP A 3 -10.73 2.54 -6.31
C ASP A 3 -10.31 1.46 -5.29
N ARG A 4 -9.02 1.16 -5.21
CA ARG A 4 -8.45 0.15 -4.31
C ARG A 4 -7.08 0.60 -3.82
N TYR A 5 -6.77 0.33 -2.56
CA TYR A 5 -5.44 0.55 -2.00
C TYR A 5 -5.04 -0.72 -1.27
N VAL A 6 -3.88 -1.28 -1.62
CA VAL A 6 -3.42 -2.55 -1.09
C VAL A 6 -2.04 -2.41 -0.47
N THR A 7 -1.73 -3.34 0.42
CA THR A 7 -0.40 -3.55 0.98
C THR A 7 0.05 -4.96 0.67
N ILE A 8 1.35 -5.18 0.69
CA ILE A 8 1.96 -6.48 0.44
C ILE A 8 3.16 -6.64 1.36
N THR A 9 3.49 -7.86 1.77
CA THR A 9 4.58 -8.08 2.72
C THR A 9 5.94 -8.05 2.02
N GLN A 10 6.99 -7.75 2.80
CA GLN A 10 8.35 -7.66 2.26
C GLN A 10 8.84 -8.99 1.65
N GLY A 11 8.43 -10.13 2.22
CA GLY A 11 8.81 -11.44 1.69
C GLY A 11 8.21 -11.72 0.32
N GLU A 12 6.95 -11.34 0.09
CA GLU A 12 6.28 -11.44 -1.21
C GLU A 12 6.94 -10.55 -2.26
N VAL A 13 7.38 -9.35 -1.87
CA VAL A 13 8.13 -8.45 -2.76
C VAL A 13 9.48 -9.06 -3.15
N PHE A 14 10.19 -9.73 -2.24
CA PHE A 14 11.42 -10.44 -2.57
C PHE A 14 11.18 -11.62 -3.51
N PHE A 15 10.09 -12.37 -3.30
CA PHE A 15 9.68 -13.44 -4.20
C PHE A 15 9.43 -12.91 -5.62
N ALA A 16 8.59 -11.88 -5.77
CA ALA A 16 8.31 -11.26 -7.07
C ALA A 16 9.56 -10.70 -7.74
N THR A 17 10.48 -10.14 -6.95
CA THR A 17 11.76 -9.62 -7.45
C THR A 17 12.63 -10.72 -8.03
N GLN A 18 12.75 -11.85 -7.34
CA GLN A 18 13.50 -12.99 -7.84
C GLN A 18 12.83 -13.59 -9.07
N LEU A 19 11.49 -13.73 -9.04
CA LEU A 19 10.72 -14.25 -10.16
C LEU A 19 10.94 -13.43 -11.45
N LEU A 20 10.89 -12.10 -11.34
CA LEU A 20 11.14 -11.20 -12.47
C LEU A 20 12.56 -11.34 -13.03
N ALA A 21 13.56 -11.46 -12.14
CA ALA A 21 14.95 -11.65 -12.55
C ALA A 21 15.16 -12.99 -13.27
N GLU A 22 14.58 -14.08 -12.77
CA GLU A 22 14.74 -15.41 -13.34
C GLU A 22 13.96 -15.62 -14.64
N LEU A 23 12.74 -15.07 -14.76
CA LEU A 23 11.89 -15.30 -15.93
C LEU A 23 12.15 -14.29 -17.06
N GLU A 24 12.37 -13.02 -16.72
CA GLU A 24 12.49 -11.93 -17.72
C GLU A 24 13.92 -11.38 -17.82
N GLY A 25 14.85 -11.83 -16.96
CA GLY A 25 16.21 -11.28 -16.91
C GLY A 25 16.29 -9.84 -16.38
N LEU A 26 15.21 -9.34 -15.79
CA LEU A 26 15.11 -7.95 -15.33
C LEU A 26 15.49 -7.84 -13.85
N GLU A 27 16.75 -7.52 -13.59
CA GLU A 27 17.28 -7.32 -12.23
C GLU A 27 16.88 -5.95 -11.65
N ARG A 28 15.64 -5.87 -11.16
CA ARG A 28 15.10 -4.70 -10.47
C ARG A 28 15.18 -4.84 -8.95
N GLY A 29 15.13 -3.71 -8.25
CA GLY A 29 15.17 -3.68 -6.80
C GLY A 29 13.78 -3.97 -6.16
N PRO A 30 13.72 -4.49 -4.93
CA PRO A 30 12.48 -4.78 -4.22
C PRO A 30 11.51 -3.59 -4.12
N ALA A 31 12.03 -2.38 -3.91
CA ALA A 31 11.18 -1.17 -3.81
C ALA A 31 10.40 -0.91 -5.10
N GLY A 32 11.02 -1.12 -6.27
CA GLY A 32 10.36 -1.01 -7.57
C GLY A 32 9.27 -2.06 -7.72
N ASN A 33 9.59 -3.32 -7.41
CA ASN A 33 8.73 -4.48 -7.62
C ASN A 33 7.58 -4.61 -6.60
N THR A 34 7.34 -3.61 -5.75
CA THR A 34 6.21 -3.63 -4.81
C THR A 34 4.88 -3.60 -5.56
N SER A 35 4.79 -2.79 -6.62
CA SER A 35 3.63 -2.73 -7.51
C SER A 35 3.47 -4.04 -8.30
N LEU A 36 4.57 -4.61 -8.83
CA LEU A 36 4.55 -5.91 -9.49
C LEU A 36 4.05 -7.03 -8.57
N ALA A 37 4.56 -7.11 -7.34
CA ALA A 37 4.14 -8.13 -6.38
C ALA A 37 2.63 -8.03 -6.10
N ALA A 38 2.12 -6.81 -5.88
CA ALA A 38 0.69 -6.59 -5.69
C ALA A 38 -0.11 -6.97 -6.94
N ALA A 39 0.42 -6.68 -8.14
CA ALA A 39 -0.24 -7.00 -9.38
C ALA A 39 -0.37 -8.50 -9.65
N PHE A 40 0.58 -9.34 -9.22
CA PHE A 40 0.39 -10.80 -9.29
C PHE A 40 -0.83 -11.26 -8.51
N SER A 41 -1.07 -10.68 -7.32
CA SER A 41 -2.28 -10.97 -6.55
C SER A 41 -3.54 -10.42 -7.23
N VAL A 42 -3.51 -9.16 -7.71
CA VAL A 42 -4.68 -8.50 -8.30
C VAL A 42 -5.07 -9.13 -9.64
N ALA A 43 -4.10 -9.50 -10.48
CA ALA A 43 -4.34 -10.09 -11.80
C ALA A 43 -5.13 -11.41 -11.71
N ARG A 44 -4.94 -12.18 -10.63
CA ARG A 44 -5.68 -13.43 -10.38
C ARG A 44 -7.17 -13.22 -10.11
N GLU A 45 -7.58 -12.00 -9.77
CA GLU A 45 -8.98 -11.62 -9.55
C GLU A 45 -9.67 -11.14 -10.85
N LEU A 46 -8.91 -10.93 -11.92
CA LEU A 46 -9.39 -10.37 -13.18
C LEU A 46 -9.67 -11.47 -14.23
N PRO A 47 -10.46 -11.16 -15.28
CA PRO A 47 -10.59 -12.04 -16.44
C PRO A 47 -9.23 -12.38 -17.07
N GLN A 48 -9.14 -13.56 -17.68
CA GLN A 48 -7.90 -14.08 -18.26
C GLN A 48 -7.27 -13.15 -19.33
N ASP A 49 -8.09 -12.39 -20.05
CA ASP A 49 -7.69 -11.45 -21.10
C ASP A 49 -7.51 -10.01 -20.60
N ALA A 50 -7.68 -9.78 -19.29
CA ALA A 50 -7.44 -8.47 -18.70
C ALA A 50 -5.96 -8.10 -18.72
N LEU A 51 -5.68 -6.83 -18.96
CA LEU A 51 -4.32 -6.29 -18.96
C LEU A 51 -4.10 -5.43 -17.72
N VAL A 52 -3.13 -5.82 -16.90
CA VAL A 52 -2.69 -5.06 -15.73
C VAL A 52 -1.42 -4.30 -16.09
N VAL A 53 -1.48 -2.97 -16.08
CA VAL A 53 -0.30 -2.12 -16.24
C VAL A 53 0.27 -1.82 -14.87
N VAL A 54 1.50 -2.24 -14.65
CA VAL A 54 2.28 -1.84 -13.47
C VAL A 54 3.33 -0.83 -13.85
N GLN A 55 3.43 0.22 -13.05
CA GLN A 55 4.57 1.10 -13.12
C GLN A 55 5.64 0.58 -12.16
N GLU A 56 6.78 0.23 -12.74
CA GLU A 56 8.00 -0.01 -11.98
C GLU A 56 8.71 1.32 -11.71
N THR A 57 9.32 1.44 -10.54
CA THR A 57 10.24 2.55 -10.25
C THR A 57 11.65 2.01 -10.19
N GLU A 58 12.48 2.39 -11.17
CA GLU A 58 13.90 2.07 -11.12
C GLU A 58 14.62 3.08 -10.23
N TYR A 59 15.32 2.58 -9.22
CA TYR A 59 16.25 3.36 -8.44
C TYR A 59 17.68 2.98 -8.83
N THR A 60 18.47 3.94 -9.30
CA THR A 60 19.90 3.75 -9.52
C THR A 60 20.62 3.88 -8.17
N GLY A 61 21.05 2.76 -7.56
CA GLY A 61 21.79 2.79 -6.28
C GLY A 61 22.00 1.44 -5.60
N ALA A 62 22.64 1.45 -4.43
CA ALA A 62 22.88 0.29 -3.58
C ALA A 62 21.57 -0.31 -3.03
N GLY A 63 21.46 -1.65 -2.96
CA GLY A 63 20.29 -2.35 -2.44
C GLY A 63 19.43 -3.09 -3.47
N LYS A 64 19.90 -3.25 -4.72
CA LYS A 64 19.19 -3.99 -5.79
C LYS A 64 18.99 -5.47 -5.47
N HIS A 65 19.99 -6.12 -4.91
CA HIS A 65 19.89 -7.54 -4.61
C HIS A 65 19.14 -7.75 -3.29
N PRO A 66 18.02 -8.53 -3.31
CA PRO A 66 17.33 -8.95 -2.10
C PRO A 66 18.29 -9.50 -1.03
N THR A 67 19.33 -10.21 -1.46
CA THR A 67 20.33 -10.84 -0.58
C THR A 67 20.97 -9.87 0.41
N ALA A 68 21.34 -8.66 -0.01
CA ALA A 68 21.96 -7.70 0.90
C ALA A 68 20.99 -7.24 2.00
N GLN A 69 19.73 -6.99 1.63
CA GLN A 69 18.68 -6.62 2.58
C GLN A 69 18.34 -7.77 3.53
N LEU A 70 18.30 -9.00 3.03
CA LEU A 70 18.05 -10.20 3.82
C LEU A 70 19.20 -10.50 4.80
N THR A 71 20.45 -10.33 4.37
CA THR A 71 21.62 -10.47 5.27
C THR A 71 21.58 -9.44 6.38
N MET A 72 21.35 -8.16 6.05
CA MET A 72 21.20 -7.11 7.05
C MET A 72 20.03 -7.40 8.01
N ALA A 73 18.89 -7.88 7.51
CA ALA A 73 17.76 -8.25 8.36
C ALA A 73 18.15 -9.34 9.37
N LYS A 74 18.86 -10.38 8.92
CA LYS A 74 19.37 -11.44 9.81
C LYS A 74 20.35 -10.90 10.86
N GLU A 75 21.26 -10.01 10.47
CA GLU A 75 22.19 -9.35 11.41
C GLU A 75 21.47 -8.50 12.47
N LEU A 76 20.33 -7.90 12.11
CA LEU A 76 19.46 -7.17 13.02
C LEU A 76 18.54 -8.07 13.88
N GLY A 77 18.70 -9.39 13.80
CA GLY A 77 17.90 -10.35 14.57
C GLY A 77 16.49 -10.58 14.04
N ILE A 78 16.22 -10.18 12.79
CA ILE A 78 14.95 -10.48 12.11
C ILE A 78 15.03 -11.91 11.57
N GLU A 79 14.03 -12.73 11.89
CA GLU A 79 13.90 -14.08 11.36
C GLU A 79 13.61 -14.02 9.86
N VAL A 80 14.39 -14.73 9.04
CA VAL A 80 14.16 -14.84 7.59
C VAL A 80 14.02 -16.31 7.25
N ARG A 81 12.88 -16.69 6.67
CA ARG A 81 12.60 -18.05 6.22
C ARG A 81 11.60 -18.06 5.08
N THR A 82 11.41 -19.22 4.47
CA THR A 82 10.28 -19.43 3.58
C THR A 82 9.06 -19.96 4.34
N GLY A 83 7.88 -19.86 3.71
CA GLY A 83 6.61 -20.35 4.25
C GLY A 83 5.43 -19.45 3.91
N ASP A 84 4.40 -19.46 4.76
CA ASP A 84 3.18 -18.68 4.56
C ASP A 84 3.39 -17.17 4.86
N PRO A 85 3.20 -16.26 3.89
CA PRO A 85 3.38 -14.82 4.09
C PRO A 85 2.49 -14.23 5.19
N ARG A 86 1.38 -14.88 5.56
CA ARG A 86 0.50 -14.46 6.67
C ARG A 86 1.22 -14.48 8.02
N GLU A 87 2.31 -15.23 8.13
CA GLU A 87 3.14 -15.29 9.32
C GLU A 87 4.20 -14.17 9.39
N ASN A 88 4.27 -13.30 8.38
CA ASN A 88 5.16 -12.15 8.36
C ASN A 88 4.84 -11.17 9.50
N GLN A 89 5.88 -10.64 10.15
CA GLN A 89 5.73 -9.68 11.23
C GLN A 89 6.78 -8.57 11.11
N PRO A 90 6.38 -7.33 10.76
CA PRO A 90 7.31 -6.21 10.60
C PRO A 90 8.24 -6.03 11.80
N GLY A 91 9.55 -5.95 11.52
CA GLY A 91 10.60 -5.80 12.54
C GLY A 91 10.93 -7.07 13.34
N LYS A 92 10.31 -8.21 13.02
CA LYS A 92 10.55 -9.49 13.73
C LYS A 92 10.78 -10.67 12.79
N ARG A 93 10.00 -10.78 11.71
CA ARG A 93 10.09 -11.88 10.75
C ARG A 93 9.74 -11.44 9.33
N ILE A 94 10.54 -11.87 8.38
CA ILE A 94 10.28 -11.84 6.94
C ILE A 94 10.00 -13.27 6.48
N VAL A 95 8.80 -13.52 5.97
CA VAL A 95 8.41 -14.83 5.43
C VAL A 95 8.29 -14.74 3.92
N ILE A 96 9.19 -15.41 3.21
CA ILE A 96 9.23 -15.44 1.74
C ILE A 96 8.29 -16.58 1.28
N PRO A 97 7.32 -16.32 0.38
CA PRO A 97 6.51 -17.38 -0.20
C PRO A 97 7.35 -18.51 -0.82
N ASP A 98 6.88 -19.75 -0.71
CA ASP A 98 7.42 -20.90 -1.43
C ASP A 98 6.76 -21.07 -2.82
N ASP A 99 5.55 -20.54 -3.00
CA ASP A 99 4.77 -20.61 -4.23
C ASP A 99 4.11 -19.25 -4.56
N ILE A 100 3.94 -18.98 -5.87
CA ILE A 100 3.28 -17.75 -6.35
C ILE A 100 1.84 -17.63 -5.87
N ASP A 101 1.15 -18.76 -5.66
CA ASP A 101 -0.25 -18.77 -5.19
C ASP A 101 -0.41 -18.19 -3.79
N GLN A 102 0.66 -18.16 -3.00
CA GLN A 102 0.69 -17.58 -1.65
C GLN A 102 0.84 -16.04 -1.67
N VAL A 103 1.25 -15.45 -2.79
CA VAL A 103 1.31 -13.99 -2.95
C VAL A 103 -0.12 -13.43 -2.92
N ARG A 104 -0.38 -12.57 -1.94
CA ARG A 104 -1.68 -12.05 -1.59
C ARG A 104 -1.59 -10.62 -1.07
N ALA A 105 -2.03 -9.69 -1.90
CA ALA A 105 -2.24 -8.31 -1.51
C ALA A 105 -3.32 -8.21 -0.42
N ILE A 106 -3.13 -7.30 0.53
CA ILE A 106 -4.05 -7.02 1.63
C ILE A 106 -4.69 -5.66 1.40
N ASP A 107 -6.02 -5.65 1.24
CA ASP A 107 -6.81 -4.43 1.10
C ASP A 107 -6.77 -3.54 2.33
N ILE A 108 -6.61 -2.24 2.08
CA ILE A 108 -6.74 -1.19 3.07
C ILE A 108 -8.11 -0.53 2.90
N ASP A 109 -8.78 -0.29 4.03
CA ASP A 109 -10.06 0.42 4.04
C ASP A 109 -9.89 1.87 3.57
N LEU A 110 -10.28 2.11 2.31
CA LEU A 110 -10.27 3.44 1.70
C LEU A 110 -11.16 4.43 2.46
N ARG A 111 -12.28 4.00 3.05
CA ARG A 111 -13.15 4.90 3.83
C ARG A 111 -12.42 5.35 5.09
N ALA A 112 -11.71 4.45 5.76
CA ALA A 112 -10.87 4.81 6.91
C ALA A 112 -9.74 5.78 6.51
N LEU A 113 -9.09 5.58 5.35
CA LEU A 113 -8.09 6.51 4.83
C LEU A 113 -8.66 7.89 4.51
N ARG A 114 -9.80 7.95 3.82
CA ARG A 114 -10.52 9.20 3.51
C ARG A 114 -10.87 9.95 4.79
N ARG A 115 -11.40 9.26 5.81
CA ARG A 115 -11.68 9.85 7.13
C ARG A 115 -10.43 10.39 7.81
N SER A 116 -9.33 9.64 7.78
CA SER A 116 -8.05 10.08 8.35
C SER A 116 -7.53 11.34 7.66
N TYR A 117 -7.60 11.38 6.34
CA TYR A 117 -7.21 12.53 5.53
C TYR A 117 -8.07 13.78 5.84
N LEU A 118 -9.40 13.65 5.76
CA LEU A 118 -10.33 14.74 6.04
C LEU A 118 -10.26 15.18 7.51
N GLY A 119 -10.08 14.24 8.43
CA GLY A 119 -9.89 14.53 9.85
C GLY A 119 -8.67 15.40 10.12
N ARG A 120 -7.55 15.17 9.43
CA ARG A 120 -6.36 16.05 9.53
C ARG A 120 -6.64 17.48 9.04
N ILE A 121 -7.51 17.63 8.03
CA ILE A 121 -7.93 18.95 7.53
C ILE A 121 -8.82 19.64 8.56
N ALA A 122 -9.82 18.93 9.09
CA ALA A 122 -10.73 19.43 10.13
C ALA A 122 -9.98 19.83 11.41
N ASP A 123 -9.01 19.03 11.84
CA ASP A 123 -8.17 19.30 13.01
C ASP A 123 -7.36 20.61 12.86
N ARG A 124 -6.90 20.92 11.65
CA ARG A 124 -6.16 22.17 11.36
C ARG A 124 -7.07 23.39 11.26
N ARG A 125 -8.37 23.20 11.03
CA ARG A 125 -9.36 24.27 10.85
C ARG A 125 -10.67 23.92 11.59
N PRO A 126 -10.64 23.82 12.93
CA PRO A 126 -11.77 23.34 13.72
C PRO A 126 -13.00 24.25 13.56
N GLY A 127 -14.18 23.63 13.43
CA GLY A 127 -15.46 24.33 13.34
C GLY A 127 -15.72 25.06 12.01
N ARG A 128 -14.79 24.99 11.05
CA ARG A 128 -14.95 25.62 9.73
C ARG A 128 -15.85 24.78 8.82
N GLN A 129 -16.79 25.43 8.14
CA GLN A 129 -17.52 24.84 7.04
C GLN A 129 -16.70 24.95 5.75
N LEU A 130 -16.78 23.92 4.91
CA LEU A 130 -16.17 23.92 3.59
C LEU A 130 -16.98 24.83 2.66
N SER A 131 -16.29 25.59 1.80
CA SER A 131 -16.96 26.23 0.67
C SER A 131 -17.43 25.19 -0.35
N GLU A 132 -18.28 25.60 -1.29
CA GLU A 132 -18.68 24.72 -2.41
C GLU A 132 -17.48 24.26 -3.24
N GLU A 133 -16.50 25.15 -3.45
CA GLU A 133 -15.27 24.84 -4.18
C GLU A 133 -14.41 23.81 -3.43
N GLU A 134 -14.23 24.00 -2.12
CA GLU A 134 -13.49 23.04 -1.29
C GLU A 134 -14.21 21.68 -1.23
N THR A 135 -15.53 21.70 -1.15
CA THR A 135 -16.36 20.48 -1.16
C THR A 135 -16.19 19.74 -2.48
N ARG A 136 -16.26 20.43 -3.62
CA ARG A 136 -16.07 19.79 -4.93
C ARG A 136 -14.66 19.23 -5.07
N PHE A 137 -13.65 20.01 -4.72
CA PHE A 137 -12.25 19.59 -4.78
C PHE A 137 -12.00 18.32 -3.95
N LEU A 138 -12.45 18.30 -2.69
CA LEU A 138 -12.23 17.16 -1.80
C LEU A 138 -13.01 15.93 -2.24
N ALA A 139 -14.19 16.09 -2.86
CA ALA A 139 -14.98 14.99 -3.40
C ALA A 139 -14.22 14.32 -4.56
N ASP A 140 -13.72 15.11 -5.50
CA ASP A 140 -12.92 14.62 -6.64
C ASP A 140 -11.62 13.94 -6.17
N ASP A 141 -10.89 14.58 -5.25
CA ASP A 141 -9.62 14.08 -4.71
C ASP A 141 -9.82 12.73 -4.00
N THR A 142 -10.82 12.65 -3.11
CA THR A 142 -11.14 11.41 -2.39
C THR A 142 -11.87 10.37 -3.24
N GLY A 143 -12.36 10.76 -4.42
CA GLY A 143 -13.10 9.91 -5.35
C GLY A 143 -14.47 9.49 -4.81
N VAL A 144 -15.15 10.36 -4.07
CA VAL A 144 -16.52 10.13 -3.60
C VAL A 144 -17.47 11.20 -4.11
N GLY A 145 -18.78 10.93 -4.08
CA GLY A 145 -19.79 11.93 -4.42
C GLY A 145 -19.87 13.05 -3.38
N ILE A 146 -20.40 14.21 -3.77
CA ILE A 146 -20.56 15.39 -2.90
C ILE A 146 -21.33 15.05 -1.61
N ASP A 147 -22.41 14.27 -1.72
CA ASP A 147 -23.24 13.88 -0.57
C ASP A 147 -22.48 12.97 0.41
N GLU A 148 -21.67 12.04 -0.12
CA GLU A 148 -20.82 11.17 0.70
C GLU A 148 -19.72 11.99 1.38
N LEU A 149 -19.10 12.93 0.67
CA LEU A 149 -18.11 13.83 1.24
C LEU A 149 -18.71 14.65 2.38
N ALA A 150 -19.90 15.25 2.19
CA ALA A 150 -20.57 16.02 3.23
C ALA A 150 -20.80 15.18 4.49
N THR A 151 -21.23 13.92 4.32
CA THR A 151 -21.41 12.96 5.41
C THR A 151 -20.08 12.66 6.13
N LEU A 152 -19.00 12.41 5.38
CA LEU A 152 -17.67 12.16 5.94
C LEU A 152 -17.12 13.40 6.67
N TRP A 153 -17.34 14.59 6.13
CA TRP A 153 -16.90 15.86 6.71
C TRP A 153 -17.60 16.13 8.04
N GLU A 154 -18.92 15.98 8.11
CA GLU A 154 -19.67 16.13 9.36
C GLU A 154 -19.20 15.15 10.44
N GLU A 155 -18.92 13.91 10.04
CA GLU A 155 -18.44 12.88 10.94
C GLU A 155 -17.08 13.26 11.59
N VAL A 156 -16.13 13.76 10.79
CA VAL A 156 -14.79 14.10 11.28
C VAL A 156 -14.76 15.47 11.97
N ALA A 157 -15.55 16.45 11.51
CA ALA A 157 -15.60 17.79 12.09
C ALA A 157 -16.22 17.82 13.50
N ARG A 158 -17.14 16.88 13.81
CA ARG A 158 -17.73 16.73 15.17
C ARG A 158 -16.78 16.05 16.16
N ARG A 159 -15.76 15.36 15.68
CA ARG A 159 -14.81 14.59 16.50
C ARG A 159 -13.37 14.96 16.16
N PRO A 160 -12.94 16.22 16.42
CA PRO A 160 -11.55 16.60 16.26
C PRO A 160 -10.67 15.70 17.13
N SER A 161 -9.54 15.27 16.58
CA SER A 161 -8.65 14.33 17.24
C SER A 161 -8.13 14.90 18.56
N LEU A 162 -7.69 14.04 19.47
CA LEU A 162 -7.12 14.47 20.76
C LEU A 162 -5.94 15.45 20.58
N LYS A 163 -5.22 15.38 19.44
CA LYS A 163 -4.12 16.30 19.11
C LYS A 163 -4.57 17.71 18.71
N ALA A 164 -5.82 17.87 18.26
CA ALA A 164 -6.39 19.17 17.91
C ALA A 164 -7.05 19.89 19.08
N ARG A 165 -7.18 19.22 20.24
CA ARG A 165 -7.76 19.78 21.48
C ARG A 165 -6.70 20.33 22.45
N ALA A 166 -5.42 20.17 22.14
CA ALA A 166 -4.27 20.63 22.91
C ALA A 166 -3.65 21.84 22.21
#